data_AF-A0A4U5R0L4-F1
#
_entry.id   AF-A0A4U5R0L4-F1
#
_cell.length_a   1.000
_cell.length_b   1.000
_cell.length_c   1.000
_cell.angle_alpha   90.00
_cell.angle_beta   90.00
_cell.angle_gamma   90.00
#
_symmetry.space_group_name_H-M   'P 1'
#
loop_
_entity.id
_entity.type
_entity.pdbx_description
1 polymer ?
#
loop_
_entity_poly.entity_id
_entity_poly.type
_entity_poly.pdbx_seq_one_letter_code
_entity_poly.pdbx_strand_id
1 'polypeptide(L)'
;MIQFSIFVSSFFTDHTWFLGEWKGFLENSSFSLDDLMAQLVETVGSKGVVKRTEFVRIITRALHSLGYEEIGTLLENQSGIPLQSQEISSFKNQVLAGNWDQSVETLHAISLLDESTLTSQASFLIWEQQFLEFLRDDHILDSLNTLRKKIAPLDINSNRVQELASCTISPPEDLNIESRPEILEKLHNFLPPSLMIHPARLESIIEEAISLRRLSCLYHNISDRNVSLYSDHKCGMSRLPCQAKQILHMHVDEVWFLQFSHNGKYLASSSKDESAIIWKVTDGGEVLFGHILGHEKPVLSVSWSPDDDQLLTCGEREVIKRWEANSGRLLHVYERADFGFISCAWCPAGFILAGTTDQSIILLDLEGAELDSWKDYALRMSEMAITNDGTRILSIYEDRSIAVIDREKKEILRLLPQEGVITSFSLSNDNKVLLVNLRNRGIHFLESSRRL
;
A
#
# COMPACT_ATOMS: atom_id res chain seq x y z
N MET A 1 -63.57 5.64 14.13
CA MET A 1 -62.57 4.68 14.64
C MET A 1 -61.26 5.03 13.94
N ILE A 2 -60.43 5.79 14.66
CA ILE A 2 -59.04 6.25 14.42
C ILE A 2 -58.67 6.69 12.99
N GLN A 3 -58.46 8.00 12.86
CA GLN A 3 -58.07 8.71 11.65
C GLN A 3 -56.66 9.33 11.83
N PHE A 4 -55.98 9.45 10.70
CA PHE A 4 -54.67 10.07 10.48
C PHE A 4 -54.63 11.58 10.76
N SER A 5 -53.46 12.05 11.23
CA SER A 5 -52.76 13.31 10.86
C SER A 5 -53.04 14.66 11.56
N ILE A 6 -51.92 15.24 12.04
CA ILE A 6 -51.54 16.67 12.20
C ILE A 6 -52.10 17.46 13.41
N PHE A 7 -51.24 17.82 14.37
CA PHE A 7 -50.81 19.22 14.58
C PHE A 7 -49.64 19.33 15.57
N VAL A 8 -48.71 20.20 15.20
CA VAL A 8 -47.60 20.73 15.99
C VAL A 8 -48.13 21.71 17.06
N SER A 9 -47.40 21.86 18.16
CA SER A 9 -47.49 22.91 19.20
C SER A 9 -48.48 22.72 20.35
N SER A 10 -47.93 22.35 21.52
CA SER A 10 -48.09 23.03 22.82
C SER A 10 -47.57 22.11 23.93
N PHE A 11 -47.00 22.71 24.98
CA PHE A 11 -46.35 22.10 26.17
C PHE A 11 -44.92 21.58 25.92
N PHE A 12 -43.79 22.24 26.20
CA PHE A 12 -43.44 23.40 27.05
C PHE A 12 -44.33 23.64 28.26
N THR A 13 -44.14 22.81 29.29
CA THR A 13 -44.01 23.26 30.68
C THR A 13 -43.27 22.18 31.46
N ASP A 14 -42.21 22.62 32.14
CA ASP A 14 -41.57 21.99 33.29
C ASP A 14 -40.79 20.68 33.07
N HIS A 15 -39.45 20.81 33.00
CA HIS A 15 -38.64 20.54 34.19
C HIS A 15 -37.17 21.00 34.00
N THR A 16 -36.81 21.91 34.88
CA THR A 16 -35.58 22.68 35.07
C THR A 16 -34.45 21.87 35.72
N TRP A 17 -33.97 20.80 35.06
CA TRP A 17 -32.85 20.00 35.60
C TRP A 17 -31.68 19.73 34.65
N PHE A 18 -31.69 20.26 33.42
CA PHE A 18 -30.61 20.02 32.44
C PHE A 18 -29.84 21.28 31.99
N LEU A 19 -30.05 22.42 32.65
CA LEU A 19 -29.38 23.70 32.34
C LEU A 19 -28.29 24.10 33.36
N GLY A 20 -28.01 23.26 34.37
CA GLY A 20 -26.97 23.53 35.36
C GLY A 20 -25.55 23.15 34.92
N GLU A 21 -25.39 22.11 34.10
CA GLU A 21 -24.05 21.57 33.76
C GLU A 21 -23.42 22.19 32.49
N TRP A 22 -24.21 22.82 31.62
CA TRP A 22 -23.67 23.51 30.44
C TRP A 22 -23.23 24.96 30.72
N LYS A 23 -23.64 25.54 31.85
CA LYS A 23 -23.25 26.90 32.23
C LYS A 23 -21.84 26.96 32.81
N GLY A 24 -21.39 25.89 33.47
CA GLY A 24 -20.02 25.79 34.01
C GLY A 24 -18.95 25.53 32.95
N PHE A 25 -19.31 25.00 31.78
CA PHE A 25 -18.38 24.76 30.68
C PHE A 25 -18.18 26.01 29.78
N LEU A 26 -19.15 26.94 29.78
CA LEU A 26 -19.12 28.18 29.00
C LEU A 26 -18.51 29.39 29.74
N GLU A 27 -18.18 29.27 31.04
CA GLU A 27 -17.57 30.37 31.80
C GLU A 27 -16.03 30.34 31.84
N ASN A 28 -15.37 29.32 31.28
CA ASN A 28 -13.91 29.17 31.33
C ASN A 28 -13.21 29.00 29.98
N SER A 29 -13.89 29.21 28.86
CA SER A 29 -13.25 29.26 27.55
C SER A 29 -13.68 30.53 26.81
N SER A 30 -12.72 31.39 26.54
CA SER A 30 -12.85 32.62 25.74
C SER A 30 -13.07 32.30 24.25
N PHE A 31 -14.14 31.58 23.92
CA PHE A 31 -14.58 31.38 22.55
C PHE A 31 -16.03 31.83 22.45
N SER A 32 -16.27 32.81 21.57
CA SER A 32 -17.61 33.33 21.34
C SER A 32 -18.47 32.28 20.64
N LEU A 33 -19.78 32.30 20.87
CA LEU A 33 -20.74 31.44 20.16
C LEU A 33 -20.65 31.66 18.63
N ASP A 34 -20.23 32.85 18.22
CA ASP A 34 -19.99 33.22 16.81
C ASP A 34 -18.77 32.51 16.21
N ASP A 35 -17.69 32.26 16.99
CA ASP A 35 -16.52 31.50 16.52
C ASP A 35 -16.84 30.01 16.29
N LEU A 36 -17.66 29.42 17.16
CA LEU A 36 -18.15 28.04 17.04
C LEU A 36 -19.10 27.87 15.85
N MET A 37 -19.95 28.87 15.62
CA MET A 37 -20.84 28.90 14.45
C MET A 37 -20.05 29.14 13.16
N ALA A 38 -18.98 29.93 13.17
CA ALA A 38 -18.08 30.12 12.04
C ALA A 38 -17.34 28.82 11.65
N GLN A 39 -16.83 28.07 12.63
CA GLN A 39 -16.17 26.77 12.40
C GLN A 39 -17.11 25.68 11.85
N LEU A 40 -18.39 25.70 12.24
CA LEU A 40 -19.45 24.83 11.70
C LEU A 40 -19.83 25.17 10.25
N VAL A 41 -19.58 26.41 9.81
CA VAL A 41 -19.84 26.83 8.41
C VAL A 41 -18.71 26.37 7.49
N GLU A 42 -17.48 26.27 7.99
CA GLU A 42 -16.29 25.92 7.18
C GLU A 42 -16.00 24.42 7.06
N THR A 43 -16.60 23.58 7.89
CA THR A 43 -16.32 22.14 7.91
C THR A 43 -17.56 21.28 7.69
N VAL A 44 -17.37 20.09 7.12
CA VAL A 44 -18.41 19.14 6.72
C VAL A 44 -18.23 17.83 7.47
N GLY A 45 -19.36 17.24 7.87
CA GLY A 45 -19.42 15.93 8.52
C GLY A 45 -19.49 16.01 10.05
N SER A 46 -19.97 14.93 10.67
CA SER A 46 -20.19 14.84 12.12
C SER A 46 -18.92 14.99 12.97
N LYS A 47 -17.74 14.80 12.37
CA LYS A 47 -16.44 14.98 13.01
C LYS A 47 -15.78 16.34 12.71
N GLY A 48 -16.35 17.15 11.82
CA GLY A 48 -15.83 18.48 11.48
C GLY A 48 -14.43 18.50 10.86
N VAL A 49 -13.95 17.39 10.27
CA VAL A 49 -12.57 17.28 9.75
C VAL A 49 -12.46 17.77 8.30
N VAL A 50 -13.54 17.67 7.53
CA VAL A 50 -13.50 17.94 6.09
C VAL A 50 -13.75 19.42 5.85
N LYS A 51 -12.86 20.13 5.17
CA LYS A 51 -13.12 21.53 4.78
C LYS A 51 -14.21 21.60 3.71
N ARG A 52 -15.19 22.47 3.93
CA ARG A 52 -16.33 22.68 3.02
C ARG A 52 -15.89 23.14 1.64
N THR A 53 -14.90 24.03 1.57
CA THR A 53 -14.37 24.55 0.31
C THR A 53 -13.78 23.44 -0.57
N GLU A 54 -12.92 22.61 0.00
CA GLU A 54 -12.30 21.47 -0.68
C GLU A 54 -13.35 20.43 -1.08
N PHE A 55 -14.29 20.11 -0.18
CA PHE A 55 -15.35 19.14 -0.43
C PHE A 55 -16.26 19.54 -1.60
N VAL A 56 -16.73 20.79 -1.62
CA VAL A 56 -17.59 21.30 -2.69
C VAL A 56 -16.83 21.29 -4.02
N ARG A 57 -15.58 21.75 -4.06
CA ARG A 57 -14.79 21.73 -5.31
C ARG A 57 -14.59 20.33 -5.87
N ILE A 58 -14.34 19.33 -5.02
CA ILE A 58 -14.20 17.94 -5.46
C ILE A 58 -15.53 17.40 -6.03
N ILE A 59 -16.67 17.70 -5.39
CA ILE A 59 -18.00 17.31 -5.91
C ILE A 59 -18.29 17.98 -7.24
N THR A 60 -18.09 19.30 -7.32
CA THR A 60 -18.29 20.06 -8.57
C THR A 60 -17.44 19.46 -9.69
N ARG A 61 -16.16 19.13 -9.43
CA ARG A 61 -15.28 18.49 -10.41
C ARG A 61 -15.81 17.14 -10.88
N ALA A 62 -16.28 16.31 -9.94
CA ALA A 62 -16.83 14.99 -10.24
C ALA A 62 -18.15 15.08 -11.03
N LEU A 63 -18.99 16.07 -10.75
CA LEU A 63 -20.19 16.34 -11.54
C LEU A 63 -19.81 16.67 -12.99
N HIS A 64 -18.80 17.51 -13.20
CA HIS A 64 -18.29 17.80 -14.54
C HIS A 64 -17.68 16.57 -15.22
N SER A 65 -16.90 15.73 -14.51
CA SER A 65 -16.33 14.52 -15.12
C SER A 65 -17.39 13.49 -15.52
N LEU A 66 -18.51 13.43 -14.79
CA LEU A 66 -19.66 12.59 -15.09
C LEU A 66 -20.59 13.17 -16.17
N GLY A 67 -20.31 14.38 -16.68
CA GLY A 67 -21.10 15.05 -17.72
C GLY A 67 -22.28 15.90 -17.22
N TYR A 68 -22.40 16.14 -15.92
CA TYR A 68 -23.44 16.98 -15.32
C TYR A 68 -23.01 18.45 -15.20
N GLU A 69 -22.71 19.09 -16.32
CA GLU A 69 -22.17 20.46 -16.35
C GLU A 69 -23.15 21.51 -15.79
N GLU A 70 -24.44 21.42 -16.14
CA GLU A 70 -25.47 22.35 -15.67
C GLU A 70 -25.62 22.31 -14.14
N ILE A 71 -25.50 21.11 -13.55
CA ILE A 71 -25.60 20.92 -12.10
C ILE A 71 -24.32 21.42 -11.41
N GLY A 72 -23.15 21.21 -12.02
CA GLY A 72 -21.89 21.75 -11.53
C GLY A 72 -21.94 23.27 -11.40
N THR A 73 -22.34 23.97 -12.46
CA THR A 73 -22.44 25.45 -12.45
C THR A 73 -23.50 25.96 -11.47
N LEU A 74 -24.61 25.26 -11.31
CA LEU A 74 -25.62 25.59 -10.29
C LEU A 74 -25.05 25.46 -8.87
N LEU A 75 -24.28 24.39 -8.61
CA LEU A 75 -23.64 24.17 -7.32
C LEU A 75 -22.60 25.25 -7.00
N GLU A 76 -21.81 25.68 -7.98
CA GLU A 76 -20.87 26.81 -7.82
C GLU A 76 -21.61 28.10 -7.43
N ASN A 77 -22.68 28.42 -8.15
CA ASN A 77 -23.47 29.63 -7.92
C ASN A 77 -24.16 29.63 -6.54
N GLN A 78 -24.69 28.48 -6.11
CA GLN A 78 -25.37 28.36 -4.82
C GLN A 78 -24.41 28.29 -3.64
N SER A 79 -23.25 27.65 -3.81
CA SER A 79 -22.24 27.50 -2.76
C SER A 79 -21.35 28.74 -2.62
N GLY A 80 -21.26 29.58 -3.65
CA GLY A 80 -20.33 30.70 -3.73
C GLY A 80 -18.87 30.26 -3.84
N ILE A 81 -18.61 28.97 -4.07
CA ILE A 81 -17.26 28.40 -4.14
C ILE A 81 -17.00 28.03 -5.61
N PRO A 82 -16.16 28.79 -6.32
CA PRO A 82 -15.80 28.45 -7.69
C PRO A 82 -14.87 27.23 -7.71
N LEU A 83 -15.04 26.35 -8.71
CA LEU A 83 -14.18 25.18 -8.92
C LEU A 83 -12.71 25.57 -9.12
N GLN A 84 -12.48 26.61 -9.92
CA GLN A 84 -11.17 27.19 -10.20
C GLN A 84 -11.24 28.70 -10.02
N SER A 85 -10.13 29.31 -9.61
CA SER A 85 -10.05 30.77 -9.59
C SER A 85 -10.06 31.32 -11.02
N GLN A 86 -10.46 32.58 -11.18
CA GLN A 86 -10.56 33.21 -12.49
C GLN A 86 -9.20 33.25 -13.20
N GLU A 87 -8.13 33.41 -12.43
CA GLU A 87 -6.74 33.40 -12.90
C GLU A 87 -6.36 32.04 -13.49
N ILE A 88 -6.78 30.93 -12.87
CA ILE A 88 -6.49 29.56 -13.34
C ILE A 88 -7.30 29.23 -14.59
N SER A 89 -8.56 29.69 -14.66
CA SER A 89 -9.37 29.55 -15.87
C SER A 89 -8.77 30.32 -17.05
N SER A 90 -8.23 31.52 -16.80
CA SER A 90 -7.50 32.31 -17.78
C SER A 90 -6.23 31.61 -18.22
N PHE A 91 -5.43 31.10 -17.28
CA PHE A 91 -4.22 30.32 -17.56
C PHE A 91 -4.52 29.10 -18.43
N LYS A 92 -5.54 28.30 -18.09
CA LYS A 92 -5.96 27.14 -18.89
C LYS A 92 -6.34 27.53 -20.32
N ASN A 93 -7.09 28.62 -20.47
CA ASN A 93 -7.45 29.13 -21.78
C ASN A 93 -6.24 29.65 -22.57
N GLN A 94 -5.26 30.26 -21.91
CA GLN A 94 -4.01 30.73 -22.54
C GLN A 94 -3.16 29.55 -23.05
N VAL A 95 -3.04 28.49 -22.24
CA VAL A 95 -2.35 27.24 -22.65
C VAL A 95 -3.06 26.58 -23.83
N LEU A 96 -4.39 26.49 -23.82
CA LEU A 96 -5.16 25.93 -24.95
C LEU A 96 -5.06 26.80 -26.22
N ALA A 97 -5.04 28.13 -26.05
CA ALA A 97 -4.90 29.08 -27.15
C ALA A 97 -3.47 29.12 -27.74
N GLY A 98 -2.46 28.66 -27.00
CA GLY A 98 -1.05 28.74 -27.40
C GLY A 98 -0.38 30.06 -27.04
N ASN A 99 -0.94 30.82 -26.10
CA ASN A 99 -0.36 32.08 -25.60
C ASN A 99 0.64 31.80 -24.48
N TRP A 100 1.78 31.20 -24.84
CA TRP A 100 2.77 30.66 -23.91
C TRP A 100 3.39 31.71 -22.98
N ASP A 101 3.74 32.89 -23.51
CA ASP A 101 4.33 33.97 -22.71
C ASP A 101 3.40 34.46 -21.59
N GLN A 102 2.13 34.69 -21.91
CA GLN A 102 1.11 35.08 -20.93
C GLN A 102 0.82 33.96 -19.93
N SER A 103 0.89 32.70 -20.38
CA SER A 103 0.66 31.54 -19.51
C SER A 103 1.73 31.46 -18.42
N VAL A 104 2.99 31.73 -18.74
CA VAL A 104 4.07 31.69 -17.74
C VAL A 104 4.01 32.88 -16.78
N GLU A 105 3.65 34.07 -17.26
CA GLU A 105 3.44 35.23 -16.40
C GLU A 105 2.28 35.01 -15.41
N THR A 106 1.16 34.47 -15.87
CA THR A 106 0.02 34.14 -15.00
C THR A 106 0.36 33.00 -14.04
N LEU A 107 1.12 31.99 -14.46
CA LEU A 107 1.62 30.93 -13.59
C LEU A 107 2.47 31.50 -12.45
N HIS A 108 3.41 32.39 -12.75
CA HIS A 108 4.22 33.06 -11.73
C HIS A 108 3.39 33.95 -10.79
N ALA A 109 2.31 34.57 -11.28
CA ALA A 109 1.40 35.36 -10.46
C ALA A 109 0.52 34.50 -9.53
N ILE A 110 0.16 33.28 -9.94
CA ILE A 110 -0.66 32.35 -9.14
C ILE A 110 0.19 31.63 -8.08
N SER A 111 1.46 31.35 -8.37
CA SER A 111 2.36 30.52 -7.56
C SER A 111 3.06 31.26 -6.41
N LEU A 112 2.42 32.30 -5.85
CA LEU A 112 3.04 33.27 -4.90
C LEU A 112 3.53 32.70 -3.56
N LEU A 113 3.56 31.37 -3.35
CA LEU A 113 3.98 30.72 -2.11
C LEU A 113 4.95 29.55 -2.38
N ASP A 114 6.23 29.80 -2.10
CA ASP A 114 7.32 28.90 -1.67
C ASP A 114 7.87 27.75 -2.53
N GLU A 115 7.30 27.37 -3.68
CA GLU A 115 7.85 26.25 -4.50
C GLU A 115 8.44 26.73 -5.84
N SER A 116 9.62 27.38 -5.77
CA SER A 116 10.36 27.85 -6.94
C SER A 116 10.74 26.74 -7.92
N THR A 117 10.94 25.52 -7.42
CA THR A 117 11.32 24.34 -8.20
C THR A 117 10.16 23.78 -9.02
N LEU A 118 8.96 23.66 -8.45
CA LEU A 118 7.77 23.16 -9.14
C LEU A 118 7.26 24.14 -10.18
N THR A 119 7.29 25.44 -9.85
CA THR A 119 6.99 26.53 -10.78
C THR A 119 7.95 26.48 -11.98
N SER A 120 9.24 26.27 -11.74
CA SER A 120 10.25 26.17 -12.80
C SER A 120 10.08 24.91 -13.65
N GLN A 121 9.65 23.79 -13.07
CA GLN A 121 9.34 22.56 -13.82
C GLN A 121 8.08 22.73 -14.69
N ALA A 122 7.05 23.37 -14.18
CA ALA A 122 5.85 23.69 -14.96
C ALA A 122 6.17 24.67 -16.10
N SER A 123 6.98 25.70 -15.83
CA SER A 123 7.47 26.62 -16.87
C SER A 123 8.35 25.90 -17.91
N PHE A 124 9.18 24.94 -17.49
CA PHE A 124 9.97 24.12 -18.42
C PHE A 124 9.08 23.36 -19.42
N LEU A 125 8.00 22.72 -18.95
CA LEU A 125 7.06 22.00 -19.82
C LEU A 125 6.34 22.92 -20.81
N ILE A 126 5.95 24.11 -20.36
CA ILE A 126 5.32 25.12 -21.23
C ILE A 126 6.29 25.56 -22.33
N TRP A 127 7.55 25.83 -21.98
CA TRP A 127 8.56 26.25 -22.94
C TRP A 127 9.04 25.13 -23.85
N GLU A 128 9.11 23.88 -23.35
CA GLU A 128 9.37 22.69 -24.16
C GLU A 128 8.31 22.57 -25.25
N GLN A 129 7.02 22.73 -24.91
CA GLN A 129 5.97 22.69 -25.92
C GLN A 129 6.08 23.85 -26.92
N GLN A 130 6.30 25.08 -26.47
CA GLN A 130 6.47 26.22 -27.38
C GLN A 130 7.63 25.96 -28.37
N PHE A 131 8.72 25.36 -27.90
CA PHE A 131 9.85 24.99 -28.73
C PHE A 131 9.49 23.93 -29.77
N LEU A 132 8.77 22.87 -29.38
CA LEU A 132 8.30 21.83 -30.29
C LEU A 132 7.30 22.35 -31.33
N GLU A 133 6.40 23.26 -30.94
CA GLU A 133 5.50 23.94 -31.89
C GLU A 133 6.27 24.80 -32.90
N PHE A 134 7.29 25.56 -32.48
CA PHE A 134 8.13 26.33 -33.42
C PHE A 134 8.96 25.47 -34.36
N LEU A 135 9.44 24.30 -33.90
CA LEU A 135 10.11 23.33 -34.77
C LEU A 135 9.17 22.74 -35.81
N ARG A 136 7.88 22.54 -35.47
CA ARG A 136 6.86 22.06 -36.41
C ARG A 136 6.56 23.08 -37.51
N ASP A 137 6.49 24.35 -37.14
CA ASP A 137 6.14 25.45 -38.05
C ASP A 137 7.36 26.00 -38.83
N ASP A 138 8.51 25.30 -38.79
CA ASP A 138 9.80 25.69 -39.42
C ASP A 138 10.40 27.03 -38.95
N HIS A 139 10.01 27.52 -37.77
CA HIS A 139 10.52 28.75 -37.16
C HIS A 139 11.81 28.52 -36.34
N ILE A 140 12.91 28.17 -37.01
CA ILE A 140 14.19 27.77 -36.38
C ILE A 140 14.83 28.88 -35.51
N LEU A 141 14.72 30.14 -35.91
CA LEU A 141 15.31 31.25 -35.15
C LEU A 141 14.57 31.49 -33.83
N ASP A 142 13.24 31.34 -33.85
CA ASP A 142 12.39 31.52 -32.67
C ASP A 142 12.56 30.33 -31.72
N SER A 143 12.67 29.10 -32.23
CA SER A 143 12.97 27.92 -31.41
C SER A 143 14.36 27.99 -30.75
N LEU A 144 15.39 28.47 -31.45
CA LEU A 144 16.71 28.68 -30.84
C LEU A 144 16.69 29.79 -29.78
N ASN A 145 15.89 30.83 -29.99
CA ASN A 145 15.70 31.88 -29.01
C ASN A 145 14.98 31.38 -27.75
N THR A 146 13.93 30.55 -27.88
CA THR A 146 13.25 29.97 -26.72
C THR A 146 14.17 29.01 -25.96
N LEU A 147 14.91 28.15 -26.64
CA LEU A 147 15.86 27.23 -26.00
C LEU A 147 16.95 27.98 -25.22
N ARG A 148 17.57 29.01 -25.83
CA ARG A 148 18.67 29.75 -25.19
C ARG A 148 18.22 30.71 -24.09
N LYS A 149 17.10 31.42 -24.28
CA LYS A 149 16.67 32.49 -23.38
C LYS A 149 15.67 32.06 -22.32
N LYS A 150 14.89 31.00 -22.57
CA LYS A 150 13.78 30.59 -21.70
C LYS A 150 13.99 29.22 -21.06
N ILE A 151 14.49 28.23 -21.82
CA ILE A 151 14.70 26.86 -21.31
C ILE A 151 16.03 26.71 -20.56
N ALA A 152 17.15 27.10 -21.19
CA ALA A 152 18.48 26.94 -20.60
C ALA A 152 18.68 27.62 -19.22
N PRO A 153 18.08 28.80 -18.92
CA PRO A 153 18.21 29.41 -17.60
C PRO A 153 17.47 28.69 -16.46
N LEU A 154 16.55 27.77 -16.77
CA LEU A 154 15.78 27.04 -15.75
C LEU A 154 16.61 25.92 -15.08
N ASP A 155 17.73 25.49 -15.68
CA ASP A 155 18.63 24.42 -15.21
C ASP A 155 17.92 23.13 -14.74
N ILE A 156 16.83 22.80 -15.42
CA ILE A 156 16.02 21.61 -15.16
C ILE A 156 16.26 20.61 -16.29
N ASN A 157 16.67 19.39 -15.91
CA ASN A 157 16.88 18.25 -16.81
C ASN A 157 17.85 18.53 -17.98
N SER A 158 19.13 18.68 -17.65
CA SER A 158 20.21 19.00 -18.62
C SER A 158 20.31 18.01 -19.78
N ASN A 159 20.00 16.73 -19.56
CA ASN A 159 19.96 15.71 -20.62
C ASN A 159 18.88 16.02 -21.65
N ARG A 160 17.68 16.41 -21.19
CA ARG A 160 16.56 16.75 -22.08
C ARG A 160 16.82 18.01 -22.89
N VAL A 161 17.49 19.02 -22.31
CA VAL A 161 17.90 20.22 -23.04
C VAL A 161 18.90 19.90 -24.16
N GLN A 162 19.80 18.94 -23.94
CA GLN A 162 20.74 18.47 -24.97
C GLN A 162 20.03 17.71 -26.10
N GLU A 163 19.02 16.91 -25.78
CA GLU A 163 18.14 16.25 -26.77
C GLU A 163 17.36 17.28 -27.59
N LEU A 164 16.78 18.31 -26.96
CA LEU A 164 16.07 19.37 -27.68
C LEU A 164 17.03 20.15 -28.58
N ALA A 165 18.25 20.43 -28.12
CA ALA A 165 19.27 21.08 -28.93
C ALA A 165 19.70 20.21 -30.12
N SER A 166 19.80 18.89 -29.97
CA SER A 166 20.12 17.99 -31.09
C SER A 166 18.98 17.94 -32.13
N CYS A 167 17.73 18.04 -31.70
CA CYS A 167 16.56 18.12 -32.60
C CYS A 167 16.59 19.35 -33.52
N THR A 168 17.24 20.45 -33.12
CA THR A 168 17.42 21.63 -34.01
C THR A 168 18.41 21.38 -35.15
N ILE A 169 19.34 20.44 -34.97
CA ILE A 169 20.41 20.12 -35.94
C ILE A 169 19.94 19.01 -36.89
N SER A 170 19.15 18.06 -36.38
CA SER A 170 18.55 16.97 -37.15
C SER A 170 17.12 16.74 -36.65
N PRO A 171 16.08 17.31 -37.30
CA PRO A 171 14.70 17.04 -36.90
C PRO A 171 14.39 15.55 -37.16
N PRO A 172 13.93 14.78 -36.16
CA PRO A 172 13.45 13.42 -36.39
C PRO A 172 12.20 13.46 -37.27
N GLU A 173 12.03 12.48 -38.17
CA GLU A 173 10.88 12.41 -39.09
C GLU A 173 9.53 12.32 -38.34
N ASP A 174 9.53 11.76 -37.12
CA ASP A 174 8.38 11.70 -36.21
C ASP A 174 8.66 12.51 -34.93
N LEU A 175 8.39 13.81 -34.95
CA LEU A 175 8.32 14.61 -33.72
C LEU A 175 7.03 14.24 -32.98
N ASN A 176 7.14 13.58 -31.82
CA ASN A 176 6.02 13.32 -30.94
C ASN A 176 5.59 14.62 -30.24
N ILE A 177 4.82 15.44 -30.95
CA ILE A 177 4.26 16.69 -30.43
C ILE A 177 2.96 16.35 -29.72
N GLU A 178 2.99 16.46 -28.40
CA GLU A 178 1.82 16.23 -27.57
C GLU A 178 0.77 17.30 -27.84
N SER A 179 -0.49 16.89 -27.73
CA SER A 179 -1.62 17.80 -27.87
C SER A 179 -1.69 18.71 -26.66
N ARG A 180 -2.13 19.97 -26.87
CA ARG A 180 -2.31 20.96 -25.79
C ARG A 180 -3.08 20.46 -24.54
N PRO A 181 -4.12 19.60 -24.64
CA PRO A 181 -4.77 19.02 -23.46
C PRO A 181 -3.91 17.98 -22.70
N GLU A 182 -3.03 17.23 -23.36
CA GLU A 182 -2.13 16.27 -22.69
C GLU A 182 -1.10 16.98 -21.79
N ILE A 183 -0.69 18.18 -22.21
CA ILE A 183 0.21 19.03 -21.42
C ILE A 183 -0.48 19.58 -20.19
N LEU A 184 -1.76 19.93 -20.29
CA LEU A 184 -2.54 20.32 -19.12
C LEU A 184 -2.62 19.17 -18.10
N GLU A 185 -2.76 17.92 -18.55
CA GLU A 185 -2.70 16.76 -17.66
C GLU A 185 -1.31 16.58 -17.03
N LYS A 186 -0.22 16.79 -17.77
CA LYS A 186 1.12 16.79 -17.18
C LYS A 186 1.33 17.92 -16.18
N LEU A 187 0.83 19.11 -16.48
CA LEU A 187 0.87 20.27 -15.57
C LEU A 187 0.09 20.02 -14.28
N HIS A 188 -0.96 19.18 -14.29
CA HIS A 188 -1.64 18.77 -13.06
C HIS A 188 -0.71 18.08 -12.04
N ASN A 189 0.37 17.45 -12.48
CA ASN A 189 1.33 16.79 -11.58
C ASN A 189 2.29 17.76 -10.90
N PHE A 190 2.50 18.94 -11.48
CA PHE A 190 3.46 19.93 -10.99
C PHE A 190 2.81 21.10 -10.25
N LEU A 191 1.52 21.34 -10.49
CA LEU A 191 0.77 22.38 -9.79
C LEU A 191 0.18 21.84 -8.48
N PRO A 192 0.20 22.62 -7.39
CA PRO A 192 -0.34 22.17 -6.11
C PRO A 192 -1.85 21.84 -6.22
N PRO A 193 -2.34 20.81 -5.53
CA PRO A 193 -3.74 20.37 -5.60
C PRO A 193 -4.78 21.42 -5.18
N SER A 194 -4.34 22.47 -4.49
CA SER A 194 -5.16 23.63 -4.12
C SER A 194 -5.52 24.52 -5.31
N LEU A 195 -4.70 24.49 -6.37
CA LEU A 195 -4.90 25.25 -7.61
C LEU A 195 -5.62 24.41 -8.67
N MET A 196 -5.21 23.15 -8.86
CA MET A 196 -5.83 22.25 -9.82
C MET A 196 -6.12 20.89 -9.22
N ILE A 197 -7.41 20.54 -9.15
CA ILE A 197 -7.86 19.23 -8.66
C ILE A 197 -7.74 18.22 -9.80
N HIS A 198 -7.02 17.13 -9.54
CA HIS A 198 -6.89 16.01 -10.45
C HIS A 198 -8.28 15.49 -10.88
N PRO A 199 -8.51 15.18 -12.18
CA PRO A 199 -9.84 14.81 -12.70
C PRO A 199 -10.49 13.64 -11.97
N ALA A 200 -9.70 12.65 -11.53
CA ALA A 200 -10.19 11.43 -10.86
C ALA A 200 -10.03 11.43 -9.32
N ARG A 201 -9.96 12.63 -8.69
CA ARG A 201 -9.61 12.73 -7.26
C ARG A 201 -10.66 12.13 -6.34
N LEU A 202 -11.95 12.32 -6.65
CA LEU A 202 -13.03 11.79 -5.82
C LEU A 202 -13.06 10.26 -5.88
N GLU A 203 -12.88 9.70 -7.08
CA GLU A 203 -12.81 8.26 -7.33
C GLU A 203 -11.67 7.63 -6.54
N SER A 204 -10.46 8.20 -6.62
CA SER A 204 -9.29 7.72 -5.87
C SER A 204 -9.50 7.75 -4.36
N ILE A 205 -10.07 8.83 -3.80
CA ILE A 205 -10.38 8.91 -2.37
C ILE A 205 -11.42 7.85 -1.97
N ILE A 206 -12.43 7.62 -2.81
CA ILE A 206 -13.46 6.62 -2.56
C ILE A 206 -12.86 5.21 -2.60
N GLU A 207 -11.98 4.91 -3.56
CA GLU A 207 -11.27 3.63 -3.67
C GLU A 207 -10.37 3.37 -2.47
N GLU A 208 -9.62 4.38 -2.01
CA GLU A 208 -8.82 4.30 -0.78
C GLU A 208 -9.71 4.05 0.45
N ALA A 209 -10.83 4.77 0.56
CA ALA A 209 -11.77 4.61 1.66
C ALA A 209 -12.41 3.20 1.69
N ILE A 210 -12.77 2.66 0.51
CA ILE A 210 -13.22 1.28 0.38
C ILE A 210 -12.10 0.33 0.84
N SER A 211 -10.86 0.54 0.40
CA SER A 211 -9.72 -0.29 0.75
C SER A 211 -9.45 -0.31 2.25
N LEU A 212 -9.51 0.85 2.92
CA LEU A 212 -9.39 0.96 4.37
C LEU A 212 -10.54 0.25 5.11
N ARG A 213 -11.77 0.32 4.58
CA ARG A 213 -12.91 -0.44 5.12
C ARG A 213 -12.72 -1.94 4.97
N ARG A 214 -12.09 -2.40 3.88
CA ARG A 214 -11.74 -3.83 3.70
C ARG A 214 -10.73 -4.26 4.75
N LEU A 215 -9.63 -3.51 4.90
CA LEU A 215 -8.57 -3.81 5.86
C LEU A 215 -9.05 -3.79 7.31
N SER A 216 -10.04 -2.97 7.64
CA SER A 216 -10.65 -2.93 8.98
C SER A 216 -11.69 -4.02 9.22
N CYS A 217 -12.09 -4.79 8.20
CA CYS A 217 -13.04 -5.88 8.37
C CYS A 217 -12.32 -7.15 8.84
N LEU A 218 -12.49 -7.47 10.13
CA LEU A 218 -11.80 -8.60 10.81
C LEU A 218 -12.01 -9.98 10.17
N TYR A 219 -13.12 -10.18 9.45
CA TYR A 219 -13.52 -11.48 8.89
C TYR A 219 -13.69 -11.43 7.37
N HIS A 220 -12.99 -10.53 6.69
CA HIS A 220 -13.17 -10.32 5.27
C HIS A 220 -12.87 -11.59 4.46
N ASN A 221 -13.91 -12.21 3.90
CA ASN A 221 -13.85 -13.49 3.18
C ASN A 221 -14.60 -13.46 1.83
N ILE A 222 -14.94 -12.26 1.33
CA ILE A 222 -15.81 -12.10 0.14
C ILE A 222 -15.01 -11.44 -0.96
N SER A 223 -15.09 -11.98 -2.19
CA SER A 223 -14.48 -11.38 -3.37
C SER A 223 -14.89 -9.91 -3.55
N ASP A 224 -13.91 -9.05 -3.85
CA ASP A 224 -14.01 -7.58 -3.92
C ASP A 224 -15.16 -7.01 -4.77
N ARG A 225 -15.77 -7.82 -5.63
CA ARG A 225 -16.85 -7.42 -6.56
C ARG A 225 -18.14 -6.95 -5.87
N ASN A 226 -18.32 -7.21 -4.56
CA ASN A 226 -19.59 -6.98 -3.85
C ASN A 226 -19.52 -5.89 -2.76
N VAL A 227 -18.48 -5.04 -2.74
CA VAL A 227 -18.40 -3.95 -1.73
C VAL A 227 -19.24 -2.76 -2.19
N SER A 228 -20.37 -2.53 -1.53
CA SER A 228 -21.25 -1.39 -1.77
C SER A 228 -20.76 -0.13 -1.05
N LEU A 229 -20.87 1.03 -1.70
CA LEU A 229 -20.64 2.34 -1.07
C LEU A 229 -21.77 2.75 -0.12
N TYR A 230 -22.98 2.22 -0.33
CA TYR A 230 -24.19 2.61 0.41
C TYR A 230 -24.27 1.98 1.81
N SER A 231 -23.49 0.95 2.09
CA SER A 231 -23.55 0.21 3.34
C SER A 231 -22.16 -0.20 3.79
N ASP A 232 -21.88 -0.09 5.09
CA ASP A 232 -20.63 -0.58 5.65
C ASP A 232 -20.50 -2.09 5.44
N HIS A 233 -19.42 -2.49 4.78
CA HIS A 233 -19.13 -3.91 4.54
C HIS A 233 -18.78 -4.59 5.86
N LYS A 234 -19.62 -5.53 6.29
CA LYS A 234 -19.39 -6.36 7.46
C LYS A 234 -19.46 -7.82 7.05
N CYS A 235 -18.35 -8.53 7.18
CA CYS A 235 -18.33 -9.98 7.10
C CYS A 235 -18.69 -10.56 8.47
N GLY A 236 -19.61 -11.53 8.48
CA GLY A 236 -19.99 -12.26 9.68
C GLY A 236 -19.08 -13.48 9.89
N MET A 237 -18.79 -13.81 11.14
CA MET A 237 -18.03 -15.01 11.52
C MET A 237 -18.64 -16.30 10.98
N SER A 238 -19.96 -16.35 10.78
CA SER A 238 -20.67 -17.48 10.18
C SER A 238 -20.32 -17.75 8.71
N ARG A 239 -19.61 -16.84 8.05
CA ARG A 239 -19.12 -16.99 6.66
C ARG A 239 -17.69 -17.51 6.59
N LEU A 240 -17.02 -17.76 7.72
CA LEU A 240 -15.75 -18.47 7.71
C LEU A 240 -15.99 -19.90 7.22
N PRO A 241 -15.18 -20.40 6.28
CA PRO A 241 -15.33 -21.77 5.81
C PRO A 241 -14.99 -22.75 6.94
N CYS A 242 -16.02 -23.33 7.56
CA CYS A 242 -15.88 -24.36 8.59
C CYS A 242 -15.99 -25.79 8.03
N GLN A 243 -16.32 -25.90 6.74
CA GLN A 243 -16.42 -27.19 6.04
C GLN A 243 -15.20 -27.38 5.15
N ALA A 244 -14.65 -28.60 5.17
CA ALA A 244 -13.59 -28.98 4.24
C ALA A 244 -14.10 -28.84 2.80
N LYS A 245 -13.46 -27.95 2.03
CA LYS A 245 -13.79 -27.71 0.62
C LYS A 245 -13.16 -28.76 -0.31
N GLN A 246 -11.92 -29.17 0.00
CA GLN A 246 -11.14 -30.08 -0.83
C GLN A 246 -10.20 -30.92 0.04
N ILE A 247 -9.94 -32.15 -0.37
CA ILE A 247 -8.93 -33.06 0.22
C ILE A 247 -7.85 -33.29 -0.83
N LEU A 248 -6.58 -33.12 -0.43
CA LEU A 248 -5.41 -33.30 -1.29
C LEU A 248 -4.73 -34.64 -0.95
N HIS A 249 -4.59 -35.53 -1.94
CA HIS A 249 -4.20 -36.93 -1.73
C HIS A 249 -2.79 -37.31 -2.26
N MET A 250 -1.96 -36.32 -2.61
CA MET A 250 -0.69 -36.62 -3.30
C MET A 250 0.46 -37.01 -2.36
N HIS A 251 0.44 -36.55 -1.11
CA HIS A 251 1.41 -36.99 -0.11
C HIS A 251 1.11 -38.41 0.38
N VAL A 252 2.15 -39.18 0.63
CA VAL A 252 2.06 -40.61 1.00
C VAL A 252 2.33 -40.83 2.50
N ASP A 253 2.85 -39.82 3.20
CA ASP A 253 3.11 -39.83 4.64
C ASP A 253 2.65 -38.50 5.29
N GLU A 254 2.98 -38.29 6.56
CA GLU A 254 2.64 -37.12 7.35
C GLU A 254 3.07 -35.80 6.68
N VAL A 255 2.09 -34.91 6.45
CA VAL A 255 2.34 -33.52 6.04
C VAL A 255 2.66 -32.71 7.28
N TRP A 256 3.86 -32.16 7.35
CA TRP A 256 4.35 -31.42 8.52
C TRP A 256 4.16 -29.91 8.38
N PHE A 257 4.17 -29.38 7.15
CA PHE A 257 4.04 -27.95 6.93
C PHE A 257 3.17 -27.64 5.70
N LEU A 258 2.44 -26.52 5.76
CA LEU A 258 1.53 -26.08 4.71
C LEU A 258 1.44 -24.54 4.71
N GLN A 259 1.66 -23.89 3.57
CA GLN A 259 1.64 -22.43 3.48
C GLN A 259 1.17 -21.93 2.10
N PHE A 260 0.19 -21.02 2.08
CA PHE A 260 -0.17 -20.29 0.87
C PHE A 260 0.90 -19.24 0.52
N SER A 261 1.09 -18.99 -0.77
CA SER A 261 1.85 -17.83 -1.24
C SER A 261 1.13 -16.53 -0.83
N HIS A 262 1.86 -15.42 -0.73
CA HIS A 262 1.32 -14.14 -0.27
C HIS A 262 0.21 -13.62 -1.20
N ASN A 263 0.32 -13.88 -2.51
CA ASN A 263 -0.68 -13.59 -3.53
C ASN A 263 -1.82 -14.62 -3.61
N GLY A 264 -1.75 -15.71 -2.86
CA GLY A 264 -2.75 -16.78 -2.82
C GLY A 264 -2.85 -17.65 -4.08
N LYS A 265 -1.97 -17.47 -5.08
CA LYS A 265 -1.97 -18.25 -6.34
C LYS A 265 -1.35 -19.64 -6.20
N TYR A 266 -0.54 -19.85 -5.16
CA TYR A 266 0.10 -21.12 -4.89
C TYR A 266 -0.12 -21.55 -3.45
N LEU A 267 -0.02 -22.85 -3.22
CA LEU A 267 0.05 -23.47 -1.90
C LEU A 267 1.27 -24.37 -1.92
N ALA A 268 2.09 -24.33 -0.88
CA ALA A 268 3.20 -25.25 -0.69
C ALA A 268 2.88 -26.19 0.46
N SER A 269 3.20 -27.47 0.30
CA SER A 269 3.15 -28.47 1.37
C SER A 269 4.47 -29.20 1.48
N SER A 270 4.89 -29.56 2.68
CA SER A 270 6.05 -30.44 2.90
C SER A 270 5.70 -31.62 3.78
N SER A 271 6.34 -32.74 3.50
CA SER A 271 5.97 -34.02 4.07
C SER A 271 7.18 -34.85 4.48
N LYS A 272 6.89 -35.81 5.35
CA LYS A 272 7.81 -36.86 5.75
C LYS A 272 8.17 -37.83 4.62
N ASP A 273 7.37 -37.87 3.56
CA ASP A 273 7.61 -38.67 2.35
C ASP A 273 8.76 -38.16 1.45
N GLU A 274 9.64 -37.31 2.00
CA GLU A 274 10.81 -36.75 1.32
C GLU A 274 10.46 -35.79 0.16
N SER A 275 9.20 -35.35 0.10
CA SER A 275 8.74 -34.42 -0.92
C SER A 275 8.11 -33.15 -0.33
N ALA A 276 8.28 -32.05 -1.06
CA ALA A 276 7.40 -30.90 -0.99
C ALA A 276 6.60 -30.79 -2.29
N ILE A 277 5.40 -30.23 -2.22
CA ILE A 277 4.52 -30.07 -3.39
C ILE A 277 4.12 -28.60 -3.49
N ILE A 278 4.27 -28.05 -4.69
CA ILE A 278 3.65 -26.79 -5.08
C ILE A 278 2.32 -27.12 -5.74
N TRP A 279 1.25 -26.55 -5.21
CA TRP A 279 -0.09 -26.61 -5.73
C TRP A 279 -0.46 -25.26 -6.34
N LYS A 280 -1.24 -25.28 -7.43
CA LYS A 280 -1.74 -24.09 -8.09
C LYS A 280 -3.18 -23.82 -7.63
N VAL A 281 -3.43 -22.61 -7.14
CA VAL A 281 -4.76 -22.17 -6.71
C VAL A 281 -5.40 -21.40 -7.87
N THR A 282 -6.60 -21.81 -8.27
CA THR A 282 -7.39 -21.14 -9.31
C THR A 282 -8.15 -19.94 -8.73
N ASP A 283 -8.63 -19.03 -9.59
CA ASP A 283 -9.45 -17.89 -9.17
C ASP A 283 -10.76 -18.32 -8.45
N GLY A 284 -11.24 -19.55 -8.70
CA GLY A 284 -12.36 -20.17 -7.98
C GLY A 284 -12.00 -20.76 -6.61
N GLY A 285 -10.73 -20.65 -6.22
CA GLY A 285 -10.17 -21.22 -4.99
C GLY A 285 -10.15 -22.75 -4.99
N GLU A 286 -10.04 -23.39 -6.15
CA GLU A 286 -9.74 -24.82 -6.26
C GLU A 286 -8.22 -25.00 -6.32
N VAL A 287 -7.71 -26.01 -5.60
CA VAL A 287 -6.29 -26.31 -5.50
C VAL A 287 -5.95 -27.46 -6.44
N LEU A 288 -5.12 -27.20 -7.43
CA LEU A 288 -4.67 -28.17 -8.43
C LEU A 288 -3.24 -28.60 -8.13
N PHE A 289 -2.92 -29.85 -8.47
CA PHE A 289 -1.55 -30.32 -8.42
C PHE A 289 -0.66 -29.51 -9.39
N GLY A 290 0.47 -29.01 -8.90
CA GLY A 290 1.47 -28.31 -9.69
C GLY A 290 2.70 -29.18 -9.90
N HIS A 291 3.62 -29.14 -8.94
CA HIS A 291 4.96 -29.74 -9.05
C HIS A 291 5.36 -30.47 -7.77
N ILE A 292 6.07 -31.60 -7.90
CA ILE A 292 6.71 -32.30 -6.78
C ILE A 292 8.18 -31.87 -6.72
N LEU A 293 8.64 -31.53 -5.53
CA LEU A 293 9.98 -31.07 -5.20
C LEU A 293 10.65 -32.13 -4.33
N GLY A 294 11.64 -32.84 -4.89
CA GLY A 294 12.28 -33.97 -4.23
C GLY A 294 13.42 -33.58 -3.29
N HIS A 295 13.47 -34.23 -2.13
CA HIS A 295 14.59 -34.23 -1.18
C HIS A 295 15.11 -35.64 -0.94
N GLU A 296 16.31 -35.76 -0.36
CA GLU A 296 16.85 -37.08 0.06
C GLU A 296 16.37 -37.47 1.46
N LYS A 297 15.75 -36.53 2.18
CA LYS A 297 15.26 -36.68 3.55
C LYS A 297 13.89 -36.00 3.71
N PRO A 298 13.16 -36.31 4.79
CA PRO A 298 11.91 -35.63 5.14
C PRO A 298 12.01 -34.10 5.05
N VAL A 299 11.00 -33.45 4.48
CA VAL A 299 11.01 -31.99 4.29
C VAL A 299 10.29 -31.30 5.45
N LEU A 300 11.05 -30.53 6.23
CA LEU A 300 10.59 -29.96 7.50
C LEU A 300 9.88 -28.63 7.37
N SER A 301 10.29 -27.80 6.41
CA SER A 301 9.79 -26.43 6.28
C SER A 301 9.78 -25.99 4.82
N VAL A 302 8.84 -25.11 4.51
CA VAL A 302 8.82 -24.35 3.25
C VAL A 302 8.71 -22.87 3.55
N SER A 303 9.25 -22.02 2.69
CA SER A 303 9.10 -20.57 2.81
C SER A 303 8.99 -19.94 1.43
N TRP A 304 7.94 -19.14 1.22
CA TRP A 304 7.72 -18.37 0.00
C TRP A 304 8.60 -17.14 -0.05
N SER A 305 9.00 -16.75 -1.26
CA SER A 305 9.67 -15.48 -1.50
C SER A 305 8.71 -14.30 -1.29
N PRO A 306 9.22 -13.11 -0.96
CA PRO A 306 8.38 -11.92 -0.83
C PRO A 306 7.59 -11.58 -2.12
N ASP A 307 8.09 -12.01 -3.29
CA ASP A 307 7.48 -11.84 -4.61
C ASP A 307 6.64 -13.06 -5.07
N ASP A 308 6.58 -14.15 -4.28
CA ASP A 308 5.91 -15.43 -4.59
C ASP A 308 6.42 -16.20 -5.81
N ASP A 309 7.49 -15.75 -6.45
CA ASP A 309 8.04 -16.41 -7.65
C ASP A 309 8.95 -17.60 -7.32
N GLN A 310 9.36 -17.73 -6.06
CA GLN A 310 10.30 -18.76 -5.62
C GLN A 310 9.88 -19.38 -4.28
N LEU A 311 10.35 -20.61 -4.05
CA LEU A 311 10.10 -21.37 -2.84
C LEU A 311 11.40 -21.93 -2.27
N LEU A 312 11.62 -21.77 -0.97
CA LEU A 312 12.66 -22.47 -0.22
C LEU A 312 12.06 -23.71 0.45
N THR A 313 12.79 -24.81 0.42
CA THR A 313 12.46 -26.04 1.14
C THR A 313 13.67 -26.51 1.93
N CYS A 314 13.45 -26.97 3.16
CA CYS A 314 14.51 -27.45 4.05
C CYS A 314 14.28 -28.92 4.43
N GLY A 315 15.22 -29.78 4.07
CA GLY A 315 15.20 -31.19 4.47
C GLY A 315 15.79 -31.43 5.86
N GLU A 316 15.40 -32.52 6.50
CA GLU A 316 15.81 -32.87 7.87
C GLU A 316 17.32 -33.12 7.96
N ARG A 317 18.07 -32.14 8.50
CA ARG A 317 19.54 -32.21 8.58
C ARG A 317 20.12 -32.50 7.19
N GLU A 318 19.59 -31.81 6.20
CA GLU A 318 19.95 -31.91 4.79
C GLU A 318 20.34 -30.51 4.29
N VAL A 319 20.10 -30.27 3.01
CA VAL A 319 20.31 -29.03 2.29
C VAL A 319 19.02 -28.21 2.26
N ILE A 320 19.17 -26.89 2.08
CA ILE A 320 18.06 -26.04 1.67
C ILE A 320 18.06 -26.00 0.14
N LYS A 321 16.90 -26.17 -0.49
CA LYS A 321 16.73 -26.07 -1.94
C LYS A 321 15.86 -24.88 -2.28
N ARG A 322 16.21 -24.16 -3.34
CA ARG A 322 15.45 -23.04 -3.89
C ARG A 322 14.84 -23.43 -5.22
N TRP A 323 13.55 -23.19 -5.39
CA TRP A 323 12.78 -23.62 -6.53
C TRP A 323 12.08 -22.43 -7.18
N GLU A 324 11.92 -22.49 -8.49
CA GLU A 324 11.07 -21.58 -9.24
C GLU A 324 9.61 -22.04 -9.13
N ALA A 325 8.73 -21.19 -8.61
CA ALA A 325 7.36 -21.55 -8.24
C ALA A 325 6.52 -22.01 -9.44
N ASN A 326 6.65 -21.30 -10.57
CA ASN A 326 5.85 -21.55 -11.76
C ASN A 326 6.23 -22.86 -12.48
N SER A 327 7.53 -23.18 -12.52
CA SER A 327 8.05 -24.32 -13.29
C SER A 327 8.40 -25.54 -12.42
N GLY A 328 8.54 -25.37 -11.11
CA GLY A 328 9.07 -26.41 -10.21
C GLY A 328 10.57 -26.67 -10.41
N ARG A 329 11.29 -25.82 -11.16
CA ARG A 329 12.70 -26.02 -11.46
C ARG A 329 13.57 -25.72 -10.24
N LEU A 330 14.54 -26.59 -9.96
CA LEU A 330 15.56 -26.35 -8.96
C LEU A 330 16.50 -25.23 -9.44
N LEU A 331 16.57 -24.14 -8.67
CA LEU A 331 17.40 -22.98 -8.94
C LEU A 331 18.74 -23.06 -8.20
N HIS A 332 18.73 -23.49 -6.94
CA HIS A 332 19.93 -23.53 -6.11
C HIS A 332 19.83 -24.59 -5.01
N VAL A 333 20.99 -25.11 -4.59
CA VAL A 333 21.14 -26.00 -3.43
C VAL A 333 22.12 -25.34 -2.47
N TYR A 334 21.69 -25.08 -1.25
CA TYR A 334 22.53 -24.56 -0.18
C TYR A 334 22.97 -25.73 0.68
N GLU A 335 24.26 -26.05 0.64
CA GLU A 335 24.88 -27.11 1.40
C GLU A 335 26.02 -26.55 2.27
N ARG A 336 26.21 -27.15 3.45
CA ARG A 336 27.36 -26.89 4.32
C ARG A 336 28.02 -28.22 4.68
N ALA A 337 29.34 -28.22 4.67
CA ALA A 337 30.13 -29.43 4.96
C ALA A 337 30.04 -29.86 6.44
N ASP A 338 29.93 -28.89 7.35
CA ASP A 338 30.09 -29.15 8.79
C ASP A 338 28.78 -29.52 9.49
N PHE A 339 27.65 -28.96 9.03
CA PHE A 339 26.36 -29.04 9.71
C PHE A 339 25.20 -29.06 8.70
N GLY A 340 24.11 -29.75 9.07
CA GLY A 340 22.88 -29.77 8.28
C GLY A 340 21.92 -28.65 8.68
N PHE A 341 20.95 -28.37 7.80
CA PHE A 341 19.90 -27.41 8.07
C PHE A 341 18.69 -28.05 8.75
N ILE A 342 17.99 -27.26 9.58
CA ILE A 342 16.83 -27.71 10.37
C ILE A 342 15.60 -26.85 10.14
N SER A 343 15.77 -25.62 9.65
CA SER A 343 14.69 -24.71 9.29
C SER A 343 15.18 -23.67 8.27
N CYS A 344 14.25 -23.10 7.52
CA CYS A 344 14.53 -22.02 6.57
C CYS A 344 13.39 -20.99 6.62
N ALA A 345 13.75 -19.71 6.44
CA ALA A 345 12.80 -18.62 6.30
C ALA A 345 13.33 -17.57 5.31
N TRP A 346 12.44 -16.97 4.53
CA TRP A 346 12.79 -15.87 3.66
C TRP A 346 12.79 -14.54 4.42
N CYS A 347 13.81 -13.73 4.20
CA CYS A 347 13.86 -12.35 4.68
C CYS A 347 13.18 -11.43 3.66
N PRO A 348 12.39 -10.42 4.11
CA PRO A 348 11.79 -9.41 3.23
C PRO A 348 12.80 -8.67 2.34
N ALA A 349 14.06 -8.58 2.78
CA ALA A 349 15.16 -7.95 2.04
C ALA A 349 15.80 -8.85 0.96
N GLY A 350 15.23 -10.05 0.71
CA GLY A 350 15.72 -10.97 -0.33
C GLY A 350 16.83 -11.93 0.13
N PHE A 351 17.13 -11.98 1.42
CA PHE A 351 18.10 -12.93 2.02
C PHE A 351 17.42 -14.19 2.57
N ILE A 352 18.22 -15.19 2.88
CA ILE A 352 17.73 -16.47 3.44
C ILE A 352 18.22 -16.60 4.89
N LEU A 353 17.31 -16.85 5.81
CA LEU A 353 17.63 -17.27 7.16
C LEU A 353 17.56 -18.79 7.26
N ALA A 354 18.59 -19.40 7.80
CA ALA A 354 18.68 -20.84 7.98
C ALA A 354 19.05 -21.17 9.43
N GLY A 355 18.30 -22.09 10.02
CA GLY A 355 18.64 -22.70 11.31
C GLY A 355 19.47 -23.94 11.05
N THR A 356 20.54 -24.12 11.81
CA THR A 356 21.49 -25.24 11.64
C THR A 356 21.47 -26.19 12.85
N THR A 357 22.01 -27.39 12.67
CA THR A 357 22.08 -28.40 13.73
C THR A 357 22.98 -28.02 14.91
N ASP A 358 23.90 -27.07 14.74
CA ASP A 358 24.81 -26.59 15.79
C ASP A 358 24.19 -25.49 16.68
N GLN A 359 22.86 -25.32 16.64
CA GLN A 359 22.15 -24.31 17.42
C GLN A 359 22.57 -22.88 17.04
N SER A 360 22.87 -22.66 15.75
CA SER A 360 23.08 -21.34 15.20
C SER A 360 21.99 -20.97 14.18
N ILE A 361 21.78 -19.66 14.03
CA ILE A 361 21.06 -19.08 12.91
C ILE A 361 22.12 -18.50 11.99
N ILE A 362 21.98 -18.71 10.68
CA ILE A 362 22.83 -18.09 9.68
C ILE A 362 21.99 -17.31 8.68
N LEU A 363 22.55 -16.22 8.19
CA LEU A 363 22.02 -15.41 7.11
C LEU A 363 22.86 -15.69 5.86
N LEU A 364 22.18 -16.12 4.80
CA LEU A 364 22.77 -16.42 3.51
C LEU A 364 22.28 -15.40 2.47
N ASP A 365 23.14 -15.07 1.52
CA ASP A 365 22.70 -14.46 0.26
C ASP A 365 22.02 -15.49 -0.65
N LEU A 366 21.57 -15.04 -1.82
CA LEU A 366 20.88 -15.89 -2.79
C LEU A 366 21.84 -16.87 -3.50
N GLU A 367 23.14 -16.58 -3.46
CA GLU A 367 24.23 -17.36 -4.04
C GLU A 367 24.80 -18.40 -3.04
N GLY A 368 24.44 -18.31 -1.77
CA GLY A 368 24.81 -19.23 -0.69
C GLY A 368 26.00 -18.81 0.15
N ALA A 369 26.51 -17.59 0.01
CA ALA A 369 27.52 -17.04 0.90
C ALA A 369 26.91 -16.64 2.26
N GLU A 370 27.61 -17.02 3.33
CA GLU A 370 27.27 -16.63 4.70
C GLU A 370 27.59 -15.14 4.92
N LEU A 371 26.54 -14.35 5.11
CA LEU A 371 26.62 -12.93 5.42
C LEU A 371 26.77 -12.71 6.93
N ASP A 372 26.05 -13.50 7.71
CA ASP A 372 26.06 -13.36 9.17
C ASP A 372 25.69 -14.64 9.91
N SER A 373 26.10 -14.75 11.17
CA SER A 373 25.74 -15.86 12.05
C SER A 373 25.52 -15.46 13.52
N TRP A 374 24.56 -16.15 14.14
CA TRP A 374 24.13 -16.01 15.54
C TRP A 374 24.30 -17.37 16.23
N LYS A 375 25.25 -17.48 17.17
CA LYS A 375 25.60 -18.73 17.87
C LYS A 375 24.99 -18.79 19.27
N ASP A 376 24.87 -20.01 19.81
CA ASP A 376 24.39 -20.33 21.17
C ASP A 376 22.90 -20.04 21.43
N TYR A 377 22.09 -20.05 20.36
CA TYR A 377 20.65 -20.01 20.47
C TYR A 377 20.17 -21.46 20.41
N ALA A 378 19.81 -22.06 21.55
CA ALA A 378 19.38 -23.46 21.67
C ALA A 378 18.08 -23.76 20.89
N LEU A 379 18.20 -23.73 19.57
CA LEU A 379 17.14 -23.84 18.59
C LEU A 379 16.80 -25.30 18.41
N ARG A 380 15.51 -25.60 18.48
CA ARG A 380 14.99 -26.88 18.04
C ARG A 380 14.65 -26.82 16.54
N MET A 381 14.61 -27.99 15.93
CA MET A 381 13.97 -28.31 14.63
C MET A 381 12.57 -27.67 14.56
N SER A 382 12.47 -26.39 14.22
CA SER A 382 11.20 -25.67 14.26
C SER A 382 11.27 -24.34 13.51
N GLU A 383 10.07 -23.86 13.20
CA GLU A 383 9.78 -22.66 12.42
C GLU A 383 10.58 -21.45 12.90
N MET A 384 11.07 -20.67 11.95
CA MET A 384 11.62 -19.34 12.18
C MET A 384 10.71 -18.35 11.47
N ALA A 385 10.39 -17.25 12.13
CA ALA A 385 9.73 -16.13 11.49
C ALA A 385 10.61 -14.90 11.60
N ILE A 386 10.49 -14.01 10.62
CA ILE A 386 11.13 -12.71 10.64
C ILE A 386 10.05 -11.65 10.58
N THR A 387 10.27 -10.54 11.28
CA THR A 387 9.38 -9.39 11.16
C THR A 387 9.47 -8.79 9.76
N ASN A 388 8.37 -8.20 9.27
CA ASN A 388 8.34 -7.55 7.96
C ASN A 388 9.37 -6.41 7.76
N ASP A 389 9.86 -5.82 8.85
CA ASP A 389 10.95 -4.83 8.79
C ASP A 389 12.34 -5.46 8.65
N GLY A 390 12.45 -6.80 8.76
CA GLY A 390 13.69 -7.54 8.68
C GLY A 390 14.63 -7.34 9.88
N THR A 391 14.17 -6.69 10.94
CA THR A 391 15.00 -6.31 12.09
C THR A 391 15.02 -7.36 13.20
N ARG A 392 13.94 -8.15 13.34
CA ARG A 392 13.79 -9.10 14.44
C ARG A 392 13.51 -10.50 13.92
N ILE A 393 14.16 -11.46 14.53
CA ILE A 393 14.01 -12.89 14.25
C ILE A 393 13.30 -13.52 15.44
N LEU A 394 12.24 -14.28 15.15
CA LEU A 394 11.50 -15.07 16.10
C LEU A 394 11.87 -16.53 15.93
N SER A 395 12.22 -17.17 17.04
CA SER A 395 12.54 -18.59 17.05
C SER A 395 12.08 -19.25 18.34
N ILE A 396 11.84 -20.56 18.29
CA ILE A 396 11.53 -21.33 19.49
C ILE A 396 12.82 -21.62 20.25
N TYR A 397 12.81 -21.29 21.54
CA TYR A 397 13.89 -21.46 22.50
C TYR A 397 13.48 -22.46 23.59
N GLU A 398 14.27 -23.51 23.78
CA GLU A 398 14.08 -24.54 24.82
C GLU A 398 12.65 -25.10 24.91
N ASP A 399 11.98 -25.28 23.77
CA ASP A 399 10.64 -25.87 23.63
C ASP A 399 9.48 -25.11 24.27
N ARG A 400 9.73 -24.16 25.16
CA ARG A 400 8.71 -23.51 25.98
C ARG A 400 8.71 -22.00 25.87
N SER A 401 9.69 -21.41 25.19
CA SER A 401 9.76 -19.97 25.00
C SER A 401 9.90 -19.63 23.53
N ILE A 402 9.38 -18.47 23.13
CA ILE A 402 9.78 -17.86 21.86
C ILE A 402 10.80 -16.77 22.17
N ALA A 403 11.98 -16.86 21.54
CA ALA A 403 13.00 -15.83 21.58
C ALA A 403 12.75 -14.81 20.49
N VAL A 404 12.75 -13.53 20.89
CA VAL A 404 12.79 -12.38 19.99
C VAL A 404 14.23 -11.91 19.95
N ILE A 405 14.89 -12.11 18.81
CA ILE A 405 16.30 -11.82 18.59
C ILE A 405 16.42 -10.56 17.74
N ASP A 406 17.22 -9.60 18.18
CA ASP A 406 17.62 -8.46 17.36
C ASP A 406 18.66 -8.92 16.33
N ARG A 407 18.35 -8.75 15.04
CA ARG A 407 19.24 -9.18 13.96
C ARG A 407 20.57 -8.41 14.01
N GLU A 408 20.55 -7.10 14.19
CA GLU A 408 21.75 -6.26 14.14
C GLU A 408 22.61 -6.41 15.39
N LYS A 409 21.98 -6.41 16.57
CA LYS A 409 22.70 -6.51 17.86
C LYS A 409 23.10 -7.92 18.22
N LYS A 410 22.48 -8.93 17.59
CA LYS A 410 22.68 -10.35 17.88
C LYS A 410 22.44 -10.70 19.34
N GLU A 411 21.38 -10.14 19.91
CA GLU A 411 20.99 -10.35 21.31
C GLU A 411 19.51 -10.76 21.40
N ILE A 412 19.19 -11.58 22.40
CA ILE A 412 17.79 -11.89 22.75
C ILE A 412 17.21 -10.66 23.43
N LEU A 413 16.33 -9.93 22.73
CA LEU A 413 15.60 -8.79 23.29
C LEU A 413 14.56 -9.24 24.31
N ARG A 414 13.90 -10.37 24.04
CA ARG A 414 12.81 -10.88 24.87
C ARG A 414 12.68 -12.38 24.74
N LEU A 415 12.39 -13.02 25.86
CA LEU A 415 11.87 -14.39 25.91
C LEU A 415 10.38 -14.32 26.25
N LEU A 416 9.56 -15.01 25.46
CA LEU A 416 8.12 -15.15 25.65
C LEU A 416 7.82 -16.55 26.18
N PRO A 417 7.88 -16.77 27.51
CA PRO A 417 7.63 -18.08 28.09
C PRO A 417 6.18 -18.50 27.91
N GLN A 418 5.98 -19.79 27.61
CA GLN A 418 4.69 -20.45 27.46
C GLN A 418 4.54 -21.55 28.51
N GLU A 419 3.29 -21.80 28.91
CA GLU A 419 2.97 -22.81 29.93
C GLU A 419 3.09 -24.26 29.41
N GLY A 420 3.44 -24.46 28.14
CA GLY A 420 3.52 -25.77 27.50
C GLY A 420 4.58 -25.84 26.40
N VAL A 421 4.76 -27.04 25.84
CA VAL A 421 5.66 -27.27 24.71
C VAL A 421 5.05 -26.69 23.45
N ILE A 422 5.77 -25.77 22.82
CA ILE A 422 5.42 -25.14 21.55
C ILE A 422 5.61 -26.15 20.43
N THR A 423 4.61 -26.24 19.57
CA THR A 423 4.63 -27.13 18.39
C THR A 423 4.82 -26.34 17.10
N SER A 424 4.18 -25.18 16.99
CA SER A 424 4.33 -24.23 15.88
C SER A 424 3.95 -22.83 16.35
N PHE A 425 4.38 -21.81 15.61
CA PHE A 425 3.90 -20.45 15.78
C PHE A 425 3.81 -19.71 14.46
N SER A 426 2.89 -18.74 14.37
CA SER A 426 2.72 -17.90 13.19
C SER A 426 2.67 -16.43 13.60
N LEU A 427 3.45 -15.60 12.91
CA LEU A 427 3.46 -14.16 13.08
C LEU A 427 2.46 -13.52 12.10
N SER A 428 1.65 -12.59 12.59
CA SER A 428 0.77 -11.80 11.73
C SER A 428 1.55 -10.82 10.85
N ASN A 429 0.99 -10.51 9.67
CA ASN A 429 1.60 -9.58 8.72
C ASN A 429 1.76 -8.13 9.26
N ASP A 430 1.10 -7.77 10.35
CA ASP A 430 1.28 -6.47 11.00
C ASP A 430 2.32 -6.49 12.13
N ASN A 431 3.00 -7.62 12.35
CA ASN A 431 3.98 -7.88 13.42
C ASN A 431 3.47 -7.59 14.84
N LYS A 432 2.15 -7.66 15.08
CA LYS A 432 1.57 -7.39 16.40
C LYS A 432 1.09 -8.63 17.12
N VAL A 433 0.69 -9.63 16.36
CA VAL A 433 0.01 -10.82 16.86
C VAL A 433 0.87 -12.04 16.57
N LEU A 434 1.08 -12.83 17.60
CA LEU A 434 1.69 -14.16 17.49
C LEU A 434 0.64 -15.20 17.83
N LEU A 435 0.39 -16.12 16.91
CA LEU A 435 -0.37 -17.35 17.17
C LEU A 435 0.60 -18.44 17.56
N VAL A 436 0.40 -19.06 18.72
CA VAL A 436 1.31 -20.10 19.23
C VAL A 436 0.50 -21.35 19.52
N ASN A 437 0.89 -22.48 18.94
CA ASN A 437 0.23 -23.75 19.18
C ASN A 437 0.99 -24.57 20.23
N LEU A 438 0.30 -24.96 21.30
CA LEU A 438 0.86 -25.76 22.39
C LEU A 438 0.33 -27.19 22.36
N ARG A 439 1.22 -28.18 22.51
CA ARG A 439 0.94 -29.62 22.36
C ARG A 439 -0.32 -30.12 23.09
N ASN A 440 -0.70 -29.51 24.22
CA ASN A 440 -1.79 -29.97 25.09
C ASN A 440 -2.80 -28.88 25.48
N ARG A 441 -2.68 -27.64 24.97
CA ARG A 441 -3.50 -26.50 25.45
C ARG A 441 -4.19 -25.69 24.35
N GLY A 442 -4.06 -26.12 23.10
CA GLY A 442 -4.65 -25.42 21.96
C GLY A 442 -3.83 -24.20 21.54
N ILE A 443 -4.48 -23.31 20.79
CA ILE A 443 -3.84 -22.15 20.16
C ILE A 443 -3.94 -20.95 21.10
N HIS A 444 -2.79 -20.39 21.46
CA HIS A 444 -2.65 -19.17 22.25
C HIS A 444 -2.48 -17.96 21.33
N PHE A 445 -3.19 -16.89 21.65
CA PHE A 445 -3.10 -15.59 20.99
C PHE A 445 -2.27 -14.65 21.86
N LEU A 446 -1.15 -14.18 21.35
CA LEU A 446 -0.31 -13.20 22.03
C LEU A 446 -0.38 -11.89 21.26
N GLU A 447 -1.11 -10.94 21.82
CA GLU A 447 -1.13 -9.56 21.32
C GLU A 447 -0.02 -8.78 22.02
N SER A 448 0.96 -8.30 21.26
CA SER A 448 1.95 -7.39 21.80
C SER A 448 1.44 -5.96 21.73
N SER A 449 1.25 -5.33 22.88
CA SER A 449 0.88 -3.90 22.99
C SER A 449 1.96 -2.93 22.47
N ARG A 450 3.13 -3.46 22.08
CA ARG A 450 4.23 -2.75 21.39
C ARG A 450 4.66 -3.61 20.19
N ARG A 451 5.00 -3.01 19.04
CA ARG A 451 5.48 -3.76 17.86
C ARG A 451 6.54 -4.79 18.28
N LEU A 452 6.29 -6.06 17.94
CA LEU A 452 7.19 -7.19 18.24
C LEU A 452 8.56 -7.00 17.64
#